data_AF-A0A3A8HV25-F1
#
_entry.id   AF-A0A3A8HV25-F1
#
_cell.length_a   1.000
_cell.length_b   1.000
_cell.length_c   1.000
_cell.angle_alpha   90.00
_cell.angle_beta   90.00
_cell.angle_gamma   90.00
#
_symmetry.space_group_name_H-M   'P 1'
#
loop_
_entity.id
_entity.type
_entity.pdbx_description
1 polymer ?
#
loop_
_entity_poly.entity_id
_entity_poly.type
_entity_poly.pdbx_seq_one_letter_code
_entity_poly.pdbx_strand_id
1 'polypeptide(L)'
;MRRPGRTSALAVVSLGLLALGFVARARWPDAKPSLDCPLEAVRLDPAGLATCGPGTVPTGARALALGLKLDLNAASEAELALLPGVGRDLARRLVTAREEQGRFTSWDDVDAVPGVGDAKLQTLRAATVLESAAANGSVW
;
A
#
# COMPACT_ATOMS: atom_id res chain seq x y z
N MET A 1 -8.51 -16.07 -62.29
CA MET A 1 -8.22 -15.41 -61.01
C MET A 1 -9.53 -15.22 -60.23
N ARG A 2 -9.75 -15.98 -59.16
CA ARG A 2 -10.99 -15.93 -58.36
C ARG A 2 -10.83 -14.83 -57.31
N ARG A 3 -11.64 -13.77 -57.36
CA ARG A 3 -11.62 -12.71 -56.34
C ARG A 3 -12.07 -13.30 -55.00
N PRO A 4 -11.34 -13.11 -53.90
CA PRO A 4 -11.75 -13.62 -52.59
C PRO A 4 -13.09 -12.99 -52.20
N GLY A 5 -14.02 -13.81 -51.70
CA GLY A 5 -15.32 -13.35 -51.24
C GLY A 5 -15.19 -12.48 -49.98
N ARG A 6 -16.15 -11.59 -49.75
CA ARG A 6 -16.20 -10.70 -48.57
C ARG A 6 -16.11 -11.46 -47.24
N THR A 7 -16.59 -12.69 -47.20
CA THR A 7 -16.52 -13.60 -46.04
C THR A 7 -15.09 -14.03 -45.70
N SER A 8 -14.28 -14.34 -46.72
CA SER A 8 -12.87 -14.68 -46.55
C SER A 8 -12.03 -13.50 -46.04
N ALA A 9 -12.37 -12.26 -46.43
CA ALA A 9 -11.66 -11.07 -45.93
C ALA A 9 -11.91 -10.84 -44.43
N LEU A 10 -13.16 -11.01 -43.97
CA LEU A 10 -13.50 -10.87 -42.54
C LEU A 10 -12.80 -11.94 -41.69
N ALA A 11 -12.75 -13.19 -42.14
CA ALA A 11 -12.08 -14.27 -41.41
C ALA A 11 -10.59 -14.00 -41.18
N VAL A 12 -9.89 -13.45 -42.18
CA VAL A 12 -8.46 -13.10 -42.06
C VAL A 12 -8.27 -11.94 -41.08
N VAL A 13 -9.11 -10.92 -41.12
CA VAL A 13 -9.06 -9.82 -40.14
C VAL A 13 -9.32 -10.32 -38.72
N SER A 14 -10.31 -11.19 -38.53
CA SER A 14 -10.61 -11.78 -37.22
C SER A 14 -9.46 -12.61 -36.68
N LEU A 15 -8.85 -13.46 -37.51
CA LEU A 15 -7.66 -14.23 -37.14
C LEU A 15 -6.47 -13.33 -36.81
N GLY A 16 -6.27 -12.25 -37.57
CA GLY A 16 -5.23 -11.25 -37.30
C GLY A 16 -5.43 -10.54 -35.96
N LEU A 17 -6.65 -10.14 -35.63
CA LEU A 17 -6.98 -9.51 -34.35
C LEU A 17 -6.80 -10.48 -33.17
N LEU A 18 -7.22 -11.74 -33.33
CA LEU A 18 -7.02 -12.77 -32.31
C LEU A 18 -5.53 -13.09 -32.10
N ALA A 19 -4.76 -13.23 -33.18
CA ALA A 19 -3.32 -13.43 -33.10
C ALA A 19 -2.61 -12.23 -32.46
N LEU A 20 -3.00 -11.00 -32.82
CA LEU A 20 -2.47 -9.79 -32.19
C LEU A 20 -2.79 -9.73 -30.69
N GLY A 21 -4.03 -10.05 -30.31
CA GLY A 21 -4.44 -10.11 -28.90
C GLY A 21 -3.70 -11.18 -28.11
N PHE A 22 -3.49 -12.37 -28.71
CA PHE A 22 -2.73 -13.45 -28.09
C PHE A 22 -1.25 -13.08 -27.93
N VAL A 23 -0.61 -12.54 -28.97
CA VAL A 23 0.79 -12.09 -28.92
C VAL A 23 0.96 -10.95 -27.93
N ALA A 24 0.04 -9.98 -27.92
CA ALA A 24 0.01 -8.94 -26.91
C ALA A 24 -0.01 -9.61 -25.52
N ARG A 25 -1.03 -10.38 -25.19
CA ARG A 25 -1.15 -11.03 -23.88
C ARG A 25 0.09 -11.86 -23.48
N ALA A 26 0.69 -12.59 -24.42
CA ALA A 26 1.89 -13.41 -24.17
C ALA A 26 3.16 -12.59 -23.95
N ARG A 27 3.21 -11.35 -24.46
CA ARG A 27 4.35 -10.43 -24.36
C ARG A 27 4.17 -9.38 -23.26
N TRP A 28 3.06 -9.40 -22.53
CA TRP A 28 2.88 -8.49 -21.41
C TRP A 28 3.85 -8.85 -20.29
N PRO A 29 4.49 -7.84 -19.65
CA PRO A 29 5.39 -8.08 -18.54
C PRO A 29 4.64 -8.76 -17.39
N ASP A 30 5.32 -9.69 -16.72
CA ASP A 30 4.81 -10.35 -15.53
C ASP A 30 4.43 -9.28 -14.49
N ALA A 31 3.20 -9.34 -13.97
CA ALA A 31 2.75 -8.50 -12.86
C ALA A 31 3.33 -8.92 -11.49
N LYS A 32 4.43 -9.69 -11.50
CA LYS A 32 5.08 -10.14 -10.27
C LYS A 32 5.65 -8.92 -9.55
N PRO A 33 5.54 -8.85 -8.21
CA PRO A 33 6.21 -7.82 -7.44
C PRO A 33 7.70 -7.82 -7.76
N SER A 34 8.30 -6.64 -7.85
CA SER A 34 9.74 -6.48 -8.10
C SER A 34 10.63 -6.97 -6.94
N LEU A 35 10.02 -7.32 -5.80
CA LEU A 35 10.66 -7.89 -4.63
C LEU A 35 10.15 -9.32 -4.41
N ASP A 36 11.09 -10.26 -4.25
CA ASP A 36 10.79 -11.68 -4.03
C ASP A 36 10.43 -12.01 -2.56
N CYS A 37 10.32 -11.00 -1.70
CA CYS A 37 10.04 -11.15 -0.28
C CYS A 37 8.65 -10.60 0.09
N PRO A 38 8.04 -11.11 1.17
CA PRO A 38 6.80 -10.55 1.69
C PRO A 38 7.01 -9.10 2.15
N LEU A 39 5.95 -8.30 2.17
CA LEU A 39 6.00 -6.86 2.46
C LEU A 39 6.67 -6.57 3.81
N GLU A 40 6.44 -7.42 4.81
CA GLU A 40 6.99 -7.28 6.16
C GLU A 40 8.52 -7.49 6.20
N ALA A 41 9.10 -8.12 5.17
CA ALA A 41 10.53 -8.37 5.06
C ALA A 41 11.28 -7.29 4.26
N VAL A 42 10.59 -6.27 3.73
CA VAL A 42 11.23 -5.20 2.97
C VAL A 42 12.06 -4.31 3.89
N ARG A 43 13.33 -4.08 3.54
CA ARG A 43 14.24 -3.14 4.23
C ARG A 43 14.72 -2.05 3.29
N LEU A 44 15.15 -0.93 3.86
CA LEU A 44 15.88 0.11 3.15
C LEU A 44 17.38 -0.06 3.35
N ASP A 45 18.11 -0.12 2.24
CA ASP A 45 19.57 -0.08 2.25
C ASP A 45 20.08 1.36 2.54
N PRO A 46 21.40 1.56 2.73
CA PRO A 46 21.97 2.89 2.95
C PRO A 46 21.76 3.87 1.79
N ALA A 47 21.51 3.38 0.58
CA ALA A 47 21.19 4.20 -0.60
C ALA A 47 19.70 4.57 -0.68
N GLY A 48 18.86 4.06 0.24
CA GLY A 48 17.42 4.30 0.28
C GLY A 48 16.61 3.43 -0.68
N LEU A 49 17.20 2.36 -1.21
CA LEU A 49 16.52 1.39 -2.06
C LEU A 49 15.84 0.31 -1.22
N ALA A 50 14.65 -0.10 -1.64
CA ALA A 50 13.92 -1.21 -1.05
C ALA A 50 14.57 -2.53 -1.47
N THR A 51 14.97 -3.35 -0.50
CA THR A 51 15.65 -4.63 -0.72
C THR A 51 15.07 -5.73 0.18
N CYS A 52 15.26 -6.97 -0.24
CA CYS A 52 14.98 -8.17 0.56
C CYS A 52 16.29 -8.62 1.22
N GLY A 53 16.67 -8.00 2.34
CA GLY A 53 17.99 -8.23 2.93
C GLY A 53 18.26 -7.39 4.19
N PRO A 54 19.52 -7.28 4.62
CA PRO A 54 19.88 -6.44 5.76
C PRO A 54 19.63 -4.97 5.43
N GLY A 55 19.08 -4.24 6.41
CA GLY A 55 18.79 -2.83 6.27
C GLY A 55 17.86 -2.33 7.36
N THR A 56 17.40 -1.10 7.21
CA THR A 56 16.52 -0.46 8.18
C THR A 56 15.05 -0.72 7.84
N VAL A 57 14.20 -0.81 8.87
CA VAL A 57 12.75 -0.93 8.66
C VAL A 57 12.26 0.39 8.05
N PRO A 58 11.54 0.37 6.91
CA PRO A 58 10.96 1.57 6.34
C PRO A 58 9.96 2.16 7.34
N THR A 59 10.05 3.47 7.58
CA THR A 59 9.10 4.21 8.43
C THR A 59 8.43 5.33 7.63
N GLY A 60 7.31 5.82 8.15
CA GLY A 60 6.69 7.03 7.65
C GLY A 60 6.24 6.99 6.19
N ALA A 61 6.51 8.08 5.47
CA ALA A 61 6.16 8.20 4.05
C ALA A 61 6.75 7.08 3.18
N ARG A 62 7.94 6.57 3.53
CA ARG A 62 8.57 5.45 2.80
C ARG A 62 7.85 4.14 3.05
N ALA A 63 7.42 3.89 4.28
CA ALA A 63 6.58 2.74 4.61
C ALA A 63 5.26 2.79 3.83
N LEU A 64 4.59 3.95 3.82
CA LEU A 64 3.35 4.14 3.04
C LEU A 64 3.54 3.92 1.54
N ALA A 65 4.63 4.43 0.97
CA ALA A 65 4.94 4.23 -0.46
C ALA A 65 5.15 2.76 -0.83
N LEU A 66 5.59 1.94 0.13
CA LEU A 66 5.76 0.48 -0.01
C LEU A 66 4.49 -0.30 0.37
N GLY A 67 3.40 0.38 0.73
CA GLY A 67 2.15 -0.26 1.17
C GLY A 67 2.23 -0.86 2.58
N LEU A 68 3.22 -0.48 3.38
CA LEU A 68 3.37 -0.93 4.76
C LEU A 68 2.46 -0.13 5.69
N LYS A 69 1.93 -0.81 6.71
CA LYS A 69 1.12 -0.16 7.73
C LYS A 69 1.99 0.68 8.67
N LEU A 70 1.49 1.86 9.03
CA LEU A 70 2.13 2.74 10.01
C LEU A 70 1.74 2.37 11.44
N ASP A 71 2.63 2.58 12.39
CA ASP A 71 2.28 2.54 13.80
C ASP A 71 1.56 3.84 14.18
N LEU A 72 0.28 3.75 14.58
CA LEU A 72 -0.53 4.93 14.94
C LEU A 72 0.01 5.65 16.19
N ASN A 73 0.69 4.94 17.08
CA ASN A 73 1.27 5.50 18.30
C ASN A 73 2.64 6.16 18.05
N ALA A 74 3.31 5.86 16.94
CA ALA A 74 4.62 6.44 16.60
C ALA A 74 4.60 7.40 15.39
N ALA A 75 3.61 7.28 14.49
CA ALA A 75 3.53 8.09 13.28
C ALA A 75 3.38 9.58 13.59
N SER A 76 4.06 10.43 12.84
CA SER A 76 3.97 11.89 12.94
C SER A 76 2.66 12.44 12.33
N GLU A 77 2.29 13.67 12.69
CA GLU A 77 1.16 14.39 12.08
C GLU A 77 1.27 14.41 10.55
N ALA A 78 2.48 14.65 10.01
CA ALA A 78 2.72 14.71 8.58
C ALA A 78 2.49 13.35 7.89
N GLU A 79 2.89 12.25 8.52
CA GLU A 79 2.70 10.90 7.97
C GLU A 79 1.24 10.47 8.01
N LEU A 80 0.53 10.76 9.11
CA LEU A 80 -0.90 10.48 9.21
C LEU A 80 -1.71 11.31 8.21
N ALA A 81 -1.30 12.54 7.92
CA ALA A 81 -1.94 13.39 6.93
C ALA A 81 -1.76 12.94 5.47
N LEU A 82 -0.87 11.96 5.21
CA LEU A 82 -0.73 11.33 3.89
C LEU A 82 -1.76 10.22 3.67
N LEU A 83 -2.45 9.77 4.72
CA LEU A 83 -3.45 8.72 4.59
C LEU A 83 -4.69 9.25 3.86
N PRO A 84 -5.29 8.44 2.96
CA PRO A 84 -6.47 8.86 2.22
C PRO A 84 -7.61 9.22 3.18
N GLY A 85 -8.19 10.41 3.02
CA GLY A 85 -9.28 10.88 3.89
C GLY A 85 -8.86 11.35 5.30
N VAL A 86 -7.57 11.28 5.64
CA VAL A 86 -7.01 11.87 6.87
C VAL A 86 -6.30 13.16 6.52
N GLY A 87 -6.96 14.29 6.77
CA GLY A 87 -6.36 15.61 6.59
C GLY A 87 -5.47 16.03 7.76
N ARG A 88 -4.74 17.13 7.59
CA ARG A 88 -3.86 17.73 8.62
C ARG A 88 -4.57 17.95 9.96
N ASP A 89 -5.82 18.43 9.94
CA ASP A 89 -6.59 18.69 11.15
C ASP A 89 -6.90 17.41 11.92
N LEU A 90 -7.26 16.33 11.22
CA LEU A 90 -7.53 15.05 11.86
C LEU A 90 -6.24 14.39 12.36
N ALA A 91 -5.17 14.44 11.56
CA ALA A 91 -3.86 13.96 11.95
C ALA A 91 -3.37 14.64 13.24
N ARG A 92 -3.53 15.97 13.34
CA ARG A 92 -3.20 16.71 14.57
C ARG A 92 -4.01 16.22 15.76
N ARG A 93 -5.33 16.06 15.60
CA ARG A 93 -6.20 15.58 16.68
C ARG A 93 -5.82 14.18 17.15
N LEU A 94 -5.44 13.29 16.24
CA LEU A 94 -4.96 11.94 16.59
C LEU A 94 -3.67 12.01 17.42
N VAL A 95 -2.73 12.88 17.04
CA VAL A 95 -1.48 13.08 17.79
C VAL A 95 -1.75 13.71 19.17
N THR A 96 -2.57 14.76 19.23
CA THR A 96 -2.97 15.37 20.51
C THR A 96 -3.70 14.38 21.40
N ALA A 97 -4.61 13.58 20.85
CA ALA A 97 -5.36 12.59 21.61
C ALA A 97 -4.44 11.56 22.29
N ARG A 98 -3.42 11.02 21.58
CA ARG A 98 -2.46 10.09 22.20
C ARG A 98 -1.50 10.76 23.19
N GLU A 99 -1.26 12.06 23.07
CA GLU A 99 -0.44 12.82 24.02
C GLU A 99 -1.20 13.11 25.32
N GLU A 100 -2.50 13.41 25.23
CA GLU A 100 -3.36 13.72 26.38
C GLU A 100 -3.86 12.46 27.10
N GLN A 101 -4.30 11.45 26.35
CA GLN A 101 -4.95 10.25 26.88
C GLN A 101 -3.93 9.12 27.16
N GLY A 102 -2.71 9.26 26.63
CA GLY A 102 -1.74 8.18 26.52
C GLY A 102 -1.87 7.40 25.21
N ARG A 103 -1.00 6.42 25.02
CA ARG A 103 -0.96 5.59 23.78
C ARG A 103 -2.31 4.92 23.55
N PHE A 104 -2.75 4.88 22.30
CA PHE A 104 -3.95 4.12 21.91
C PHE A 104 -3.72 2.63 22.15
N THR A 105 -4.63 2.00 22.88
CA THR A 105 -4.58 0.57 23.21
C THR A 105 -5.62 -0.23 22.46
N SER A 106 -6.71 0.41 22.08
CA SER A 106 -7.81 -0.17 21.33
C SER A 106 -8.21 0.72 20.15
N TRP A 107 -8.90 0.13 19.17
CA TRP A 107 -9.47 0.92 18.07
C TRP A 107 -10.68 1.73 18.51
N ASP A 108 -11.28 1.41 19.65
CA ASP A 108 -12.40 2.17 20.21
C ASP A 108 -11.88 3.51 20.78
N ASP A 109 -10.64 3.51 21.31
CA ASP A 109 -9.94 4.74 21.73
C ASP A 109 -9.73 5.69 20.54
N VAL A 110 -9.44 5.12 19.36
CA VAL A 110 -9.24 5.89 18.12
C VAL A 110 -10.57 6.42 17.59
N ASP A 111 -11.65 5.63 17.69
CA ASP A 111 -12.99 6.06 17.28
C ASP A 111 -13.55 7.19 18.14
N ALA A 112 -13.16 7.23 19.43
CA ALA A 112 -13.50 8.32 20.33
C ALA A 112 -12.86 9.67 19.94
N VAL A 113 -11.89 9.71 19.03
CA VAL A 113 -11.23 10.96 18.61
C VAL A 113 -12.17 11.81 17.73
N PRO A 114 -12.45 13.07 18.10
CA PRO A 114 -13.41 13.90 17.36
C PRO A 114 -13.06 14.09 15.89
N GLY A 115 -13.94 13.59 15.01
CA GLY A 115 -13.79 13.68 13.56
C GLY A 115 -13.26 12.40 12.91
N VAL A 116 -12.86 11.40 13.72
CA VAL A 116 -12.88 9.99 13.33
C VAL A 116 -14.35 9.55 13.32
N GLY A 117 -14.72 8.84 12.27
CA GLY A 117 -16.01 8.16 12.17
C GLY A 117 -15.83 6.97 11.25
N ASP A 118 -16.85 6.13 11.07
CA ASP A 118 -16.76 4.80 10.45
C ASP A 118 -15.83 4.74 9.24
N ALA A 119 -16.03 5.60 8.23
CA ALA A 119 -15.22 5.61 7.01
C ALA A 119 -13.73 5.85 7.30
N LYS A 120 -13.40 6.82 8.16
CA LYS A 120 -12.01 7.17 8.51
C LYS A 120 -11.40 6.12 9.43
N LEU A 121 -12.18 5.55 10.35
CA LEU A 121 -11.74 4.47 11.20
C LEU A 121 -11.36 3.24 10.36
N GLN A 122 -12.15 2.90 9.34
CA GLN A 122 -11.83 1.83 8.40
C GLN A 122 -10.54 2.13 7.63
N THR A 123 -10.35 3.37 7.17
CA THR A 123 -9.10 3.76 6.52
C THR A 123 -7.89 3.65 7.45
N LEU A 124 -8.03 4.10 8.70
CA LEU A 124 -6.98 3.97 9.71
C LEU A 124 -6.67 2.49 9.98
N ARG A 125 -7.67 1.62 10.18
CA ARG A 125 -7.47 0.16 10.35
C ARG A 125 -6.78 -0.51 9.16
N ALA A 126 -7.05 -0.03 7.95
CA ALA A 126 -6.42 -0.54 6.75
C ALA A 126 -4.95 -0.11 6.64
N ALA A 127 -4.64 1.13 6.98
CA ALA A 127 -3.32 1.73 6.76
C ALA A 127 -2.41 1.77 7.99
N THR A 128 -2.92 1.50 9.19
CA THR A 128 -2.17 1.59 10.45
C THR A 128 -2.37 0.37 11.34
N VAL A 129 -1.50 0.25 12.34
CA VAL A 129 -1.54 -0.72 13.44
C VAL A 129 -1.34 0.03 14.75
N LEU A 130 -1.93 -0.47 15.84
CA LEU A 130 -1.74 0.10 17.18
C LEU A 130 -0.44 -0.35 17.83
N GLU A 131 0.10 -1.47 17.36
CA GLU A 131 1.34 -2.06 17.85
C GLU A 131 2.13 -2.57 16.65
N SER A 132 3.25 -1.90 16.35
CA SER A 132 4.22 -2.46 15.41
C SER A 132 5.13 -3.43 16.16
N ALA A 133 5.38 -4.60 15.55
CA ALA A 133 6.21 -5.69 16.09
C ALA A 133 7.66 -5.30 16.48
N ALA A 134 8.05 -4.03 16.32
CA ALA A 134 9.33 -3.52 16.80
C ALA A 134 9.47 -3.55 18.34
N ALA A 135 8.37 -3.59 19.09
CA ALA A 135 8.41 -3.74 20.56
C ALA A 135 8.65 -5.19 21.04
N ASN A 136 8.43 -6.20 20.18
CA ASN A 136 8.66 -7.61 20.51
C ASN A 136 9.99 -8.17 19.97
N GLY A 137 10.90 -7.30 19.53
CA GLY A 137 12.18 -7.66 18.89
C GLY A 137 13.43 -7.47 19.75
N SER A 138 13.31 -7.28 21.07
CA SER A 138 14.48 -7.25 21.97
C SER A 138 14.15 -7.81 23.34
N VAL A 139 14.03 -9.14 23.41
CA VAL A 139 14.09 -9.90 24.66
C VAL A 139 15.16 -10.98 24.45
N TRP A 140 16.39 -10.57 24.83
CA TRP A 140 17.68 -11.28 24.93
C TRP A 140 18.42 -11.61 23.63
#